data_AF-A0A5B0RKE0-F1
#
_entry.id   AF-A0A5B0RKE0-F1
#
_cell.length_a   1.000
_cell.length_b   1.000
_cell.length_c   1.000
_cell.angle_alpha   90.00
_cell.angle_beta   90.00
_cell.angle_gamma   90.00
#
_symmetry.space_group_name_H-M   'P 1'
#
loop_
_entity.id
_entity.type
_entity.pdbx_description
1 polymer ?
#
loop_
_entity_poly.entity_id
_entity_poly.type
_entity_poly.pdbx_seq_one_letter_code
_entity_poly.pdbx_strand_id
1 'polypeptide(L)'
;MYKQEMISEKSYKKFFQMKNTMELAAINLVATFHIHSAAFPLANQNLEVMFERWYCSNYKTLSEVLEDRERRYFLYLSLQVFSKYYYNDGMYKTKLHKSFFKDDKTFHTLEKYHILKNSISQEEQNLLKQTNSGYSHAKSVVKELIEDFEKEETQSRNLAIKGNRVKSFSFLQFIEENYGLDILDIETTTLFKEKFDLMSSSFQFISEIKNLTDYFHYKFNENFDRMPHHPVSTSLSPDQEILMIYKYFQVVCSKHSALLESIDLQGYSHLLYVNSLKVDLEKDILNVISQHNFV
;
A
#
# COMPACT_ATOMS: atom_id res chain seq x y z
N MET A 1 12.91 -20.97 4.13
CA MET A 1 13.89 -21.64 3.25
C MET A 1 14.91 -20.65 2.70
N TYR A 2 14.54 -19.68 1.85
CA TYR A 2 15.52 -18.73 1.27
C TYR A 2 16.23 -17.85 2.31
N LYS A 3 15.51 -17.14 3.19
CA LYS A 3 16.12 -16.34 4.29
C LYS A 3 16.92 -17.16 5.31
N GLN A 4 16.81 -18.49 5.28
CA GLN A 4 17.55 -19.42 6.15
C GLN A 4 18.62 -20.18 5.35
N GLU A 5 18.96 -19.70 4.15
CA GLU A 5 20.01 -20.23 3.27
C GLU A 5 19.85 -21.71 2.87
N MET A 6 18.64 -22.28 3.01
CA MET A 6 18.37 -23.68 2.66
C MET A 6 18.24 -23.90 1.14
N ILE A 7 17.97 -22.84 0.38
CA ILE A 7 17.88 -22.86 -1.08
C ILE A 7 18.60 -21.63 -1.64
N SER A 8 19.21 -21.79 -2.82
CA SER A 8 19.84 -20.68 -3.52
C SER A 8 18.80 -19.66 -4.01
N GLU A 9 19.24 -18.41 -4.20
CA GLU A 9 18.45 -17.37 -4.87
C GLU A 9 17.97 -17.82 -6.25
N LYS A 10 18.84 -18.48 -7.02
CA LYS A 10 18.51 -19.04 -8.35
C LYS A 10 17.35 -20.04 -8.27
N SER A 11 17.37 -20.94 -7.29
CA SER A 11 16.29 -21.91 -7.09
C SER A 11 14.98 -21.22 -6.69
N TYR A 12 15.07 -20.19 -5.83
CA TYR A 12 13.92 -19.40 -5.41
C TYR A 12 13.30 -18.64 -6.58
N LYS A 13 14.10 -17.91 -7.38
CA LYS A 13 13.66 -17.25 -8.62
C LYS A 13 12.98 -18.22 -9.58
N LYS A 14 13.64 -19.36 -9.85
CA LYS A 14 13.12 -20.38 -10.75
C LYS A 14 11.74 -20.89 -10.33
N PHE A 15 11.49 -21.02 -9.03
CA PHE A 15 10.17 -21.44 -8.53
C PHE A 15 9.06 -20.44 -8.89
N PHE A 16 9.30 -19.14 -8.73
CA PHE A 16 8.31 -18.10 -9.08
C PHE A 16 8.17 -17.86 -10.58
N GLN A 17 9.16 -18.25 -11.38
CA GLN A 17 9.07 -18.28 -12.84
C GLN A 17 8.32 -19.50 -13.38
N MET A 18 8.00 -20.50 -12.53
CA MET A 18 7.15 -21.60 -12.94
C MET A 18 5.72 -21.10 -13.20
N LYS A 19 5.03 -21.80 -14.11
CA LYS A 19 3.68 -21.45 -14.54
C LYS A 19 2.75 -21.26 -13.34
N ASN A 20 2.09 -20.10 -13.28
CA ASN A 20 1.09 -19.71 -12.28
C ASN A 20 1.62 -19.48 -10.85
N THR A 21 2.91 -19.64 -10.57
CA THR A 21 3.40 -19.49 -9.19
C THR A 21 3.32 -18.04 -8.71
N MET A 22 3.61 -17.08 -9.57
CA MET A 22 3.57 -15.65 -9.23
C MET A 22 2.13 -15.16 -8.99
N GLU A 23 1.19 -15.61 -9.82
CA GLU A 23 -0.24 -15.35 -9.67
C GLU A 23 -0.79 -15.96 -8.37
N LEU A 24 -0.40 -17.20 -8.05
CA LEU A 24 -0.76 -17.85 -6.80
C LEU A 24 -0.16 -17.12 -5.59
N ALA A 25 1.07 -16.61 -5.70
CA ALA A 25 1.68 -15.83 -4.64
C ALA A 25 0.92 -14.51 -4.39
N ALA A 26 0.47 -13.83 -5.45
CA ALA A 26 -0.35 -12.63 -5.33
C ALA A 26 -1.71 -12.92 -4.68
N ILE A 27 -2.35 -14.05 -5.06
CA ILE A 27 -3.59 -14.52 -4.42
C ILE A 27 -3.38 -14.80 -2.94
N ASN A 28 -2.32 -15.54 -2.60
CA ASN A 28 -2.02 -15.90 -1.23
C ASN A 28 -1.69 -14.66 -0.39
N LEU A 29 -0.98 -13.67 -0.92
CA LEU A 29 -0.68 -12.42 -0.22
C LEU A 29 -1.98 -11.73 0.22
N VAL A 30 -2.90 -11.52 -0.71
CA VAL A 30 -4.18 -10.85 -0.44
C VAL A 30 -5.07 -11.68 0.48
N ALA A 31 -5.11 -13.00 0.28
CA ALA A 31 -5.89 -13.90 1.15
C ALA A 31 -5.33 -13.94 2.58
N THR A 32 -4.01 -14.03 2.75
CA THR A 32 -3.35 -13.95 4.07
C THR A 32 -3.69 -12.64 4.75
N PHE A 33 -3.61 -11.51 4.04
CA PHE A 33 -3.99 -10.22 4.58
C PHE A 33 -5.46 -10.18 4.99
N HIS A 34 -6.37 -10.68 4.15
CA HIS A 34 -7.80 -10.73 4.46
C HIS A 34 -8.11 -11.53 5.73
N ILE A 35 -7.48 -12.71 5.89
CA ILE A 35 -7.66 -13.57 7.06
C ILE A 35 -7.24 -12.85 8.34
N HIS A 36 -6.11 -12.14 8.31
CA HIS A 36 -5.58 -11.43 9.47
C HIS A 36 -6.21 -10.03 9.67
N SER A 37 -6.85 -9.45 8.64
CA SER A 37 -7.45 -8.11 8.67
C SER A 37 -8.98 -8.09 8.75
N ALA A 38 -9.64 -9.22 9.03
CA ALA A 38 -11.10 -9.38 8.91
C ALA A 38 -11.97 -8.34 9.65
N ALA A 39 -11.40 -7.59 10.61
CA ALA A 39 -12.10 -6.56 11.38
C ALA A 39 -12.02 -5.13 10.82
N PHE A 40 -11.32 -4.88 9.70
CA PHE A 40 -10.96 -3.50 9.32
C PHE A 40 -11.75 -2.92 8.13
N PRO A 41 -12.12 -1.62 8.18
CA PRO A 41 -12.77 -0.95 7.06
C PRO A 41 -11.90 -0.92 5.81
N LEU A 42 -12.49 -1.33 4.70
CA LEU A 42 -11.96 -1.24 3.33
C LEU A 42 -11.34 0.11 2.96
N ALA A 43 -11.92 1.21 3.46
CA ALA A 43 -11.48 2.57 3.17
C ALA A 43 -10.07 2.88 3.71
N ASN A 44 -9.51 2.04 4.60
CA ASN A 44 -8.23 2.29 5.25
C ASN A 44 -7.17 1.24 4.87
N GLN A 45 -7.28 0.68 3.66
CA GLN A 45 -6.39 -0.33 3.15
C GLN A 45 -5.91 0.04 1.75
N ASN A 46 -4.60 -0.01 1.55
CA ASN A 46 -3.94 -0.02 0.23
C ASN A 46 -2.96 -1.21 0.18
N LEU A 47 -2.38 -1.44 -0.99
CA LEU A 47 -1.43 -2.53 -1.21
C LEU A 47 -0.17 -2.37 -0.33
N GLU A 48 0.30 -1.14 -0.14
CA GLU A 48 1.48 -0.83 0.68
C GLU A 48 1.30 -1.24 2.14
N VAL A 49 0.19 -0.84 2.79
CA VAL A 49 -0.15 -1.23 4.17
C VAL A 49 -0.17 -2.75 4.31
N MET A 50 -0.62 -3.47 3.28
CA MET A 50 -0.60 -4.94 3.28
C MET A 50 0.83 -5.49 3.22
N PHE A 51 1.68 -4.99 2.33
CA PHE A 51 3.08 -5.43 2.25
C PHE A 51 3.84 -5.17 3.55
N GLU A 52 3.55 -4.06 4.22
CA GLU A 52 4.20 -3.66 5.46
C GLU A 52 3.82 -4.51 6.68
N ARG A 53 2.84 -5.41 6.57
CA ARG A 53 2.50 -6.30 7.68
C ARG A 53 3.54 -7.38 7.90
N TRP A 54 3.84 -7.66 9.16
CA TRP A 54 4.84 -8.65 9.56
C TRP A 54 4.54 -10.06 9.02
N TYR A 55 3.25 -10.44 8.97
CA TYR A 55 2.81 -11.74 8.45
C TYR A 55 2.83 -11.82 6.92
N CYS A 56 3.16 -10.71 6.23
CA CYS A 56 3.41 -10.64 4.80
C CYS A 56 4.90 -10.52 4.45
N SER A 57 5.80 -10.64 5.44
CA SER A 57 7.26 -10.50 5.29
C SER A 57 7.88 -11.45 4.25
N ASN A 58 7.29 -12.63 4.04
CA ASN A 58 7.70 -13.58 3.00
C ASN A 58 7.50 -13.03 1.57
N TYR A 59 6.55 -12.10 1.37
CA TYR A 59 6.33 -11.45 0.08
C TYR A 59 7.23 -10.22 -0.13
N LYS A 60 7.68 -9.57 0.96
CA LYS A 60 8.78 -8.60 0.88
C LYS A 60 10.07 -9.29 0.40
N THR A 61 10.37 -10.45 1.01
CA THR A 61 11.48 -11.31 0.58
C THR A 61 11.36 -11.69 -0.90
N LEU A 62 10.16 -12.01 -1.39
CA LEU A 62 9.94 -12.25 -2.80
C LEU A 62 10.28 -11.02 -3.65
N SER A 63 9.75 -9.84 -3.31
CA SER A 63 10.01 -8.61 -4.06
C SER A 63 11.48 -8.20 -4.09
N GLU A 64 12.24 -8.48 -3.04
CA GLU A 64 13.70 -8.22 -2.97
C GLU A 64 14.49 -9.08 -3.96
N VAL A 65 13.99 -10.27 -4.30
CA VAL A 65 14.71 -11.24 -5.13
C VAL A 65 14.31 -11.13 -6.61
N LEU A 66 13.07 -10.75 -6.91
CA LEU A 66 12.60 -10.65 -8.30
C LEU A 66 13.37 -9.58 -9.09
N GLU A 67 13.61 -9.85 -10.38
CA GLU A 67 14.14 -8.82 -11.27
C GLU A 67 13.13 -7.67 -11.45
N ASP A 68 13.59 -6.48 -11.84
CA ASP A 68 12.75 -5.27 -11.86
C ASP A 68 11.39 -5.45 -12.54
N ARG A 69 11.37 -6.03 -13.74
CA ARG A 69 10.12 -6.30 -14.47
C ARG A 69 9.24 -7.33 -13.78
N GLU A 70 9.84 -8.40 -13.26
CA GLU A 70 9.12 -9.46 -12.55
C GLU A 70 8.51 -8.92 -11.25
N ARG A 71 9.25 -8.07 -10.53
CA ARG A 71 8.78 -7.37 -9.33
C ARG A 71 7.57 -6.50 -9.66
N ARG A 72 7.65 -5.66 -10.71
CA ARG A 72 6.52 -4.83 -11.16
C ARG A 72 5.31 -5.66 -11.56
N TYR A 73 5.52 -6.79 -12.24
CA TYR A 73 4.43 -7.70 -12.61
C TYR A 73 3.79 -8.35 -11.38
N PHE A 74 4.58 -8.79 -10.41
CA PHE A 74 4.06 -9.32 -9.15
C PHE A 74 3.23 -8.28 -8.36
N LEU A 75 3.70 -7.03 -8.30
CA LEU A 75 2.96 -5.91 -7.68
C LEU A 75 1.66 -5.63 -8.45
N TYR A 76 1.69 -5.63 -9.78
CA TYR A 76 0.50 -5.48 -10.62
C TYR A 76 -0.53 -6.59 -10.38
N LEU A 77 -0.10 -7.85 -10.33
CA LEU A 77 -0.97 -8.99 -10.02
C LEU A 77 -1.55 -8.87 -8.60
N SER A 78 -0.73 -8.46 -7.63
CA SER A 78 -1.17 -8.25 -6.25
C SER A 78 -2.23 -7.15 -6.17
N LEU A 79 -2.06 -6.04 -6.90
CA LEU A 79 -3.04 -4.97 -7.01
C LEU A 79 -4.33 -5.45 -7.70
N GLN A 80 -4.22 -6.29 -8.73
CA GLN A 80 -5.36 -6.89 -9.43
C GLN A 80 -6.20 -7.77 -8.49
N VAL A 81 -5.54 -8.67 -7.76
CA VAL A 81 -6.19 -9.52 -6.78
C VAL A 81 -6.80 -8.67 -5.65
N PHE A 82 -6.03 -7.73 -5.10
CA PHE A 82 -6.48 -6.83 -4.03
C PHE A 82 -7.74 -6.07 -4.46
N SER A 83 -7.71 -5.47 -5.66
CA SER A 83 -8.89 -4.81 -6.23
C SER A 83 -10.06 -5.77 -6.43
N LYS A 84 -9.83 -7.01 -6.83
CA LYS A 84 -10.91 -7.98 -6.99
C LYS A 84 -11.55 -8.35 -5.65
N TYR A 85 -10.76 -8.55 -4.61
CA TYR A 85 -11.24 -8.94 -3.28
C TYR A 85 -11.94 -7.81 -2.55
N TYR A 86 -11.32 -6.63 -2.54
CA TYR A 86 -11.75 -5.52 -1.70
C TYR A 86 -12.65 -4.52 -2.45
N TYR A 87 -12.49 -4.38 -3.76
CA TYR A 87 -13.14 -3.31 -4.52
C TYR A 87 -14.31 -3.77 -5.40
N ASN A 88 -14.50 -5.09 -5.57
CA ASN A 88 -15.50 -5.66 -6.46
C ASN A 88 -16.83 -6.05 -5.78
N ASP A 89 -16.94 -5.87 -4.46
CA ASP A 89 -18.22 -5.97 -3.76
C ASP A 89 -19.09 -4.72 -3.98
N GLY A 90 -20.41 -4.90 -4.09
CA GLY A 90 -21.34 -4.11 -4.91
C GLY A 90 -21.42 -2.60 -4.70
N MET A 91 -20.93 -2.05 -3.58
CA MET A 91 -21.02 -0.60 -3.28
C MET A 91 -20.03 0.28 -4.02
N TYR A 92 -18.97 -0.29 -4.62
CA TYR A 92 -17.87 0.51 -5.17
C TYR A 92 -17.42 0.07 -6.56
N LYS A 93 -18.28 -0.60 -7.33
CA LYS A 93 -17.97 -1.02 -8.70
C LYS A 93 -17.83 0.20 -9.62
N THR A 94 -16.61 0.63 -9.87
CA THR A 94 -16.33 1.59 -10.97
C THR A 94 -16.02 0.81 -12.25
N LYS A 95 -16.41 1.37 -13.40
CA LYS A 95 -16.00 0.83 -14.72
C LYS A 95 -14.48 0.95 -14.91
N LEU A 96 -13.85 1.90 -14.21
CA LEU A 96 -12.45 2.25 -14.31
C LEU A 96 -11.51 1.10 -13.92
N HIS A 97 -11.79 0.39 -12.82
CA HIS A 97 -10.96 -0.75 -12.40
C HIS A 97 -10.96 -1.88 -13.43
N LYS A 98 -12.12 -2.16 -14.03
CA LYS A 98 -12.22 -3.16 -15.10
C LYS A 98 -11.43 -2.74 -16.33
N SER A 99 -11.35 -1.43 -16.60
CA SER A 99 -10.57 -0.86 -17.70
C SER A 99 -9.07 -1.04 -17.46
N PHE A 100 -8.58 -0.68 -16.26
CA PHE A 100 -7.17 -0.76 -15.90
C PHE A 100 -6.59 -2.18 -16.09
N PHE A 101 -7.31 -3.21 -15.62
CA PHE A 101 -6.89 -4.61 -15.69
C PHE A 101 -7.34 -5.33 -16.97
N LYS A 102 -7.92 -4.64 -17.96
CA LYS A 102 -8.49 -5.29 -19.14
C LYS A 102 -7.38 -5.91 -20.01
N ASP A 103 -7.35 -7.24 -20.06
CA ASP A 103 -6.38 -8.02 -20.85
C ASP A 103 -4.91 -7.62 -20.58
N ASP A 104 -4.61 -7.13 -19.38
CA ASP A 104 -3.29 -6.58 -18.97
C ASP A 104 -2.71 -5.49 -19.90
N LYS A 105 -3.57 -4.85 -20.70
CA LYS A 105 -3.16 -3.87 -21.72
C LYS A 105 -2.46 -2.65 -21.12
N THR A 106 -2.97 -2.14 -20.01
CA THR A 106 -2.37 -0.97 -19.34
C THR A 106 -0.96 -1.31 -18.86
N PHE A 107 -0.80 -2.44 -18.18
CA PHE A 107 0.51 -2.90 -17.71
C PHE A 107 1.51 -3.10 -18.85
N HIS A 108 1.13 -3.82 -19.90
CA HIS A 108 2.01 -4.04 -21.05
C HIS A 108 2.36 -2.76 -21.79
N THR A 109 1.44 -1.79 -21.84
CA THR A 109 1.71 -0.47 -22.42
C THR A 109 2.72 0.30 -21.59
N LEU A 110 2.56 0.32 -20.26
CA LEU A 110 3.49 0.97 -19.33
C LEU A 110 4.89 0.34 -19.43
N GLU A 111 4.98 -1.00 -19.39
CA GLU A 111 6.24 -1.73 -19.54
C GLU A 111 6.95 -1.42 -20.86
N LYS A 112 6.21 -1.48 -21.97
CA LYS A 112 6.75 -1.18 -23.30
C LYS A 112 7.29 0.24 -23.34
N TYR A 113 6.55 1.21 -22.80
CA TYR A 113 6.97 2.60 -22.82
C TYR A 113 8.13 2.87 -21.86
N HIS A 114 8.16 2.23 -20.69
CA HIS A 114 9.25 2.35 -19.72
C HIS A 114 10.60 1.91 -20.32
N ILE A 115 10.60 0.80 -21.06
CA ILE A 115 11.80 0.32 -21.79
C ILE A 115 12.21 1.32 -22.87
N LEU A 116 11.23 1.85 -23.63
CA LEU A 116 11.48 2.70 -24.78
C LEU A 116 11.88 4.13 -24.42
N LYS A 117 11.31 4.72 -23.37
CA LYS A 117 11.62 6.09 -22.90
C LYS A 117 13.12 6.31 -22.71
N ASN A 118 13.83 5.26 -22.32
CA ASN A 118 15.28 5.29 -22.08
C ASN A 118 16.13 4.81 -23.26
N SER A 119 15.52 4.28 -24.32
CA SER A 119 16.24 3.53 -25.38
C SER A 119 16.12 4.13 -26.78
N ILE A 120 15.16 5.02 -27.03
CA ILE A 120 14.88 5.56 -28.37
C ILE A 120 14.77 7.09 -28.38
N SER A 121 14.96 7.68 -29.56
CA SER A 121 14.92 9.13 -29.77
C SER A 121 13.53 9.72 -29.53
N GLN A 122 13.45 11.04 -29.27
CA GLN A 122 12.18 11.73 -29.03
C GLN A 122 11.20 11.63 -30.21
N GLU A 123 11.70 11.61 -31.45
CA GLU A 123 10.89 11.46 -32.66
C GLU A 123 10.24 10.07 -32.75
N GLU A 124 11.00 9.02 -32.43
CA GLU A 124 10.50 7.64 -32.38
C GLU A 124 9.48 7.46 -31.25
N GLN A 125 9.70 8.11 -30.09
CA GLN A 125 8.74 8.12 -28.99
C GLN A 125 7.42 8.77 -29.43
N ASN A 126 7.49 9.91 -30.11
CA ASN A 126 6.29 10.60 -30.61
C ASN A 126 5.52 9.77 -31.63
N LEU A 127 6.21 9.08 -32.55
CA LEU A 127 5.57 8.20 -33.54
C LEU A 127 4.84 7.03 -32.86
N LEU A 128 5.43 6.45 -31.81
CA LEU A 128 4.81 5.38 -31.03
C LEU A 128 3.56 5.86 -30.29
N LYS A 129 3.59 7.06 -29.71
CA LYS A 129 2.42 7.67 -29.04
C LYS A 129 1.24 7.83 -30.00
N GLN A 130 1.50 8.19 -31.25
CA GLN A 130 0.47 8.42 -32.27
C GLN A 130 -0.10 7.11 -32.84
N THR A 131 0.74 6.09 -32.99
CA THR A 131 0.36 4.83 -33.67
C THR A 131 -0.11 3.74 -32.71
N ASN A 132 0.28 3.79 -31.44
CA ASN A 132 -0.06 2.77 -30.44
C ASN A 132 -1.39 3.11 -29.74
N SER A 133 -2.47 2.44 -30.14
CA SER A 133 -3.79 2.55 -29.48
C SER A 133 -3.76 2.19 -27.99
N GLY A 134 -2.80 1.36 -27.56
CA GLY A 134 -2.57 1.04 -26.14
C GLY A 134 -2.12 2.25 -25.34
N TYR A 135 -1.31 3.14 -25.93
CA TYR A 135 -0.85 4.37 -25.28
C TYR A 135 -2.02 5.29 -24.95
N SER A 136 -2.85 5.60 -25.96
CA SER A 136 -4.03 6.44 -25.78
C SER A 136 -5.02 5.85 -24.76
N HIS A 137 -5.16 4.52 -24.75
CA HIS A 137 -5.99 3.84 -23.76
C HIS A 137 -5.44 3.98 -22.35
N ALA A 138 -4.15 3.64 -22.12
CA ALA A 138 -3.52 3.77 -20.82
C ALA A 138 -3.58 5.22 -20.31
N LYS A 139 -3.30 6.19 -21.20
CA LYS A 139 -3.39 7.63 -20.88
C LYS A 139 -4.81 8.04 -20.46
N SER A 140 -5.85 7.56 -21.14
CA SER A 140 -7.25 7.81 -20.74
C SER A 140 -7.54 7.25 -19.35
N VAL A 141 -7.14 5.99 -19.10
CA VAL A 141 -7.36 5.33 -17.81
C VAL A 141 -6.66 6.10 -16.68
N VAL A 142 -5.42 6.54 -16.86
CA VAL A 142 -4.70 7.30 -15.83
C VAL A 142 -5.32 8.67 -15.59
N LYS A 143 -5.79 9.37 -16.64
CA LYS A 143 -6.53 10.62 -16.47
C LYS A 143 -7.83 10.44 -15.67
N GLU A 144 -8.60 9.41 -15.98
CA GLU A 144 -9.82 9.08 -15.24
C GLU A 144 -9.50 8.74 -13.76
N LEU A 145 -8.37 8.07 -13.47
CA LEU A 145 -7.93 7.82 -12.10
C LEU A 145 -7.59 9.11 -11.35
N ILE A 146 -6.92 10.07 -12.01
CA ILE A 146 -6.62 11.39 -11.44
C ILE A 146 -7.91 12.15 -11.15
N GLU A 147 -8.85 12.17 -12.10
CA GLU A 147 -10.15 12.82 -11.91
C GLU A 147 -10.93 12.22 -10.73
N ASP A 148 -10.97 10.89 -10.60
CA ASP A 148 -11.61 10.20 -9.47
C ASP A 148 -10.90 10.47 -8.14
N PHE A 149 -9.57 10.60 -8.15
CA PHE A 149 -8.76 10.94 -6.97
C PHE A 149 -9.03 12.37 -6.48
N GLU A 150 -9.01 13.34 -7.41
CA GLU A 150 -9.14 14.76 -7.11
C GLU A 150 -10.58 15.22 -6.84
N LYS A 151 -11.56 14.37 -7.15
CA LYS A 151 -12.99 14.66 -6.99
C LYS A 151 -13.28 15.17 -5.57
N GLU A 152 -13.81 16.39 -5.48
CA GLU A 152 -14.09 17.03 -4.20
C GLU A 152 -15.16 16.26 -3.40
N GLU A 153 -14.97 16.20 -2.08
CA GLU A 153 -16.02 15.75 -1.17
C GLU A 153 -17.05 16.88 -1.04
N THR A 154 -18.09 16.86 -1.88
CA THR A 154 -19.22 17.78 -1.74
C THR A 154 -20.01 17.43 -0.48
N GLN A 155 -19.62 17.98 0.69
CA GLN A 155 -20.26 18.01 2.03
C GLN A 155 -20.93 16.73 2.59
N SER A 156 -20.99 15.66 1.82
CA SER A 156 -21.59 14.39 2.16
C SER A 156 -20.48 13.46 2.59
N ARG A 157 -20.69 12.79 3.73
CA ARG A 157 -19.89 11.65 4.19
C ARG A 157 -20.12 10.43 3.29
N ASN A 158 -20.09 10.62 1.97
CA ASN A 158 -20.36 9.57 1.01
C ASN A 158 -19.15 8.62 1.00
N LEU A 159 -19.30 7.51 1.72
CA LEU A 159 -18.31 6.44 1.79
C LEU A 159 -17.87 5.99 0.40
N ALA A 160 -18.75 6.04 -0.62
CA ALA A 160 -18.42 5.69 -2.00
C ALA A 160 -17.37 6.61 -2.62
N ILE A 161 -17.42 7.93 -2.35
CA ILE A 161 -16.43 8.89 -2.85
C ILE A 161 -15.07 8.62 -2.22
N LYS A 162 -15.04 8.44 -0.89
CA LYS A 162 -13.81 8.08 -0.15
C LYS A 162 -13.22 6.76 -0.65
N GLY A 163 -14.07 5.75 -0.83
CA GLY A 163 -13.68 4.47 -1.39
C GLY A 163 -13.04 4.63 -2.77
N ASN A 164 -13.69 5.35 -3.69
CA ASN A 164 -13.14 5.56 -5.04
C ASN A 164 -11.81 6.32 -5.02
N ARG A 165 -11.66 7.33 -4.15
CA ARG A 165 -10.38 8.04 -3.99
C ARG A 165 -9.26 7.10 -3.55
N VAL A 166 -9.49 6.29 -2.51
CA VAL A 166 -8.51 5.31 -2.01
C VAL A 166 -8.11 4.30 -3.07
N LYS A 167 -9.09 3.87 -3.86
CA LYS A 167 -8.84 2.99 -4.99
C LYS A 167 -7.97 3.67 -6.01
N SER A 168 -8.38 4.82 -6.52
CA SER A 168 -7.64 5.58 -7.54
C SER A 168 -6.22 5.88 -7.08
N PHE A 169 -6.06 6.31 -5.82
CA PHE A 169 -4.75 6.47 -5.19
C PHE A 169 -3.91 5.20 -5.28
N SER A 170 -4.44 4.01 -4.95
CA SER A 170 -3.69 2.75 -5.01
C SER A 170 -3.17 2.42 -6.42
N PHE A 171 -3.91 2.75 -7.48
CA PHE A 171 -3.46 2.59 -8.86
C PHE A 171 -2.41 3.63 -9.26
N LEU A 172 -2.66 4.89 -8.91
CA LEU A 172 -1.76 6.00 -9.21
C LEU A 172 -0.42 5.83 -8.47
N GLN A 173 -0.46 5.37 -7.22
CA GLN A 173 0.71 4.97 -6.43
C GLN A 173 1.52 3.88 -7.12
N PHE A 174 0.87 2.80 -7.56
CA PHE A 174 1.55 1.78 -8.34
C PHE A 174 2.23 2.35 -9.59
N ILE A 175 1.58 3.28 -10.31
CA ILE A 175 2.18 3.89 -11.50
C ILE A 175 3.37 4.78 -11.12
N GLU A 176 3.19 5.69 -10.18
CA GLU A 176 4.22 6.65 -9.75
C GLU A 176 5.49 5.93 -9.26
N GLU A 177 5.35 4.97 -8.36
CA GLU A 177 6.48 4.25 -7.75
C GLU A 177 7.27 3.38 -8.74
N ASN A 178 6.64 2.91 -9.82
CA ASN A 178 7.23 1.94 -10.73
C ASN A 178 7.60 2.52 -12.10
N TYR A 179 7.01 3.66 -12.47
CA TYR A 179 7.14 4.24 -13.80
C TYR A 179 7.27 5.77 -13.82
N GLY A 180 6.76 6.46 -12.79
CA GLY A 180 6.49 7.90 -12.79
C GLY A 180 5.21 8.27 -13.55
N LEU A 181 4.40 9.18 -13.03
CA LEU A 181 3.17 9.66 -13.68
C LEU A 181 3.45 10.42 -14.98
N ASP A 182 4.66 10.96 -15.12
CA ASP A 182 5.14 11.59 -16.35
C ASP A 182 5.36 10.59 -17.51
N ILE A 183 5.33 9.27 -17.25
CA ILE A 183 5.51 8.24 -18.28
C ILE A 183 4.48 8.32 -19.42
N LEU A 184 3.31 8.90 -19.18
CA LEU A 184 2.25 9.07 -20.18
C LEU A 184 2.08 10.54 -20.62
N ASP A 185 3.07 11.39 -20.40
CA ASP A 185 3.00 12.85 -20.59
C ASP A 185 1.73 13.44 -19.94
N ILE A 186 1.47 13.05 -18.70
CA ILE A 186 0.38 13.58 -17.89
C ILE A 186 1.01 14.59 -16.94
N GLU A 187 0.70 15.87 -17.15
CA GLU A 187 1.10 16.93 -16.24
C GLU A 187 0.19 16.92 -15.02
N THR A 188 0.80 16.88 -13.83
CA THR A 188 0.11 16.98 -12.56
C THR A 188 0.36 18.36 -11.94
N THR A 189 -0.67 18.91 -11.30
CA THR A 189 -0.55 20.20 -10.61
C THR A 189 0.23 20.05 -9.30
N THR A 190 0.77 21.15 -8.77
CA THR A 190 1.39 21.14 -7.43
C THR A 190 0.40 20.66 -6.37
N LEU A 191 -0.86 21.10 -6.45
CA LEU A 191 -1.91 20.70 -5.53
C LEU A 191 -2.23 19.19 -5.60
N PHE A 192 -2.19 18.59 -6.80
CA PHE A 192 -2.31 17.14 -6.95
C PHE A 192 -1.21 16.42 -6.16
N LYS A 193 0.04 16.86 -6.32
CA LYS A 193 1.20 16.24 -5.64
C LYS A 193 1.07 16.36 -4.12
N GLU A 194 0.71 17.53 -3.61
CA GLU A 194 0.48 17.73 -2.17
C GLU A 194 -0.60 16.78 -1.62
N LYS A 195 -1.73 16.63 -2.33
CA LYS A 195 -2.79 15.67 -1.96
C LYS A 195 -2.30 14.23 -1.99
N PHE A 196 -1.53 13.88 -3.02
CA PHE A 196 -1.01 12.54 -3.24
C PHE A 196 0.01 12.15 -2.17
N ASP A 197 0.97 13.03 -1.89
CA ASP A 197 2.00 12.86 -0.86
C ASP A 197 1.37 12.76 0.53
N LEU A 198 0.36 13.58 0.81
CA LEU A 198 -0.36 13.49 2.08
C LEU A 198 -1.07 12.14 2.24
N MET A 199 -1.72 11.65 1.19
CA MET A 199 -2.42 10.36 1.24
C MET A 199 -1.43 9.20 1.41
N SER A 200 -0.30 9.24 0.70
CA SER A 200 0.81 8.29 0.87
C SER A 200 1.33 8.29 2.31
N SER A 201 1.68 9.47 2.85
CA SER A 201 2.13 9.59 4.24
C SER A 201 1.09 9.09 5.24
N SER A 202 -0.19 9.32 4.98
CA SER A 202 -1.28 8.86 5.84
C SER A 202 -1.36 7.32 5.86
N PHE A 203 -1.20 6.65 4.73
CA PHE A 203 -1.15 5.18 4.68
C PHE A 203 0.09 4.62 5.35
N GLN A 204 1.26 5.26 5.17
CA GLN A 204 2.48 4.87 5.86
C GLN A 204 2.28 4.97 7.39
N PHE A 205 1.75 6.10 7.87
CA PHE A 205 1.44 6.28 9.29
C PHE A 205 0.47 5.21 9.81
N ILE A 206 -0.62 4.95 9.08
CA ILE A 206 -1.59 3.90 9.44
C ILE A 206 -0.90 2.54 9.55
N SER A 207 0.00 2.21 8.62
CA SER A 207 0.75 0.96 8.64
C SER A 207 1.64 0.84 9.88
N GLU A 208 2.42 1.89 10.17
CA GLU A 208 3.34 1.92 11.31
C GLU A 208 2.59 1.82 12.64
N ILE A 209 1.52 2.61 12.83
CA ILE A 209 0.70 2.56 14.05
C ILE A 209 0.09 1.17 14.23
N LYS A 210 -0.45 0.56 13.17
CA LYS A 210 -1.05 -0.78 13.30
C LYS A 210 -0.01 -1.86 13.61
N ASN A 211 1.18 -1.78 13.03
CA ASN A 211 2.26 -2.71 13.37
C ASN A 211 2.68 -2.55 14.84
N LEU A 212 2.70 -1.32 15.37
CA LEU A 212 2.93 -1.08 16.80
C LEU A 212 1.80 -1.61 17.67
N THR A 213 0.55 -1.38 17.29
CA THR A 213 -0.62 -1.92 18.01
C THR A 213 -0.60 -3.43 18.04
N ASP A 214 -0.40 -4.08 16.90
CA ASP A 214 -0.34 -5.54 16.79
C ASP A 214 0.79 -6.11 17.66
N TYR A 215 1.98 -5.47 17.63
CA TYR A 215 3.10 -5.85 18.48
C TYR A 215 2.80 -5.68 19.97
N PHE A 216 2.25 -4.52 20.34
CA PHE A 216 1.96 -4.16 21.71
C PHE A 216 0.89 -5.08 22.32
N HIS A 217 -0.20 -5.33 21.60
CA HIS A 217 -1.23 -6.27 22.04
C HIS A 217 -0.69 -7.70 22.12
N TYR A 218 0.11 -8.13 21.15
CA TYR A 218 0.73 -9.46 21.21
C TYR A 218 1.63 -9.63 22.46
N LYS A 219 2.43 -8.62 22.79
CA LYS A 219 3.44 -8.71 23.86
C LYS A 219 2.87 -8.47 25.26
N PHE A 220 1.90 -7.57 25.40
CA PHE A 220 1.45 -7.05 26.69
C PHE A 220 -0.03 -7.30 27.00
N ASN A 221 -0.83 -7.85 26.08
CA ASN A 221 -2.23 -8.17 26.33
C ASN A 221 -2.44 -9.69 26.43
N GLU A 222 -2.67 -10.18 27.64
CA GLU A 222 -2.85 -11.61 27.94
C GLU A 222 -4.07 -12.23 27.22
N ASN A 223 -5.02 -11.43 26.73
CA ASN A 223 -6.20 -11.93 26.03
C ASN A 223 -6.01 -12.14 24.52
N PHE A 224 -4.81 -11.87 23.97
CA PHE A 224 -4.53 -11.96 22.54
C PHE A 224 -4.09 -13.36 22.10
N ASP A 225 -4.92 -14.38 22.37
CA ASP A 225 -4.69 -15.81 22.08
C ASP A 225 -4.66 -16.18 20.57
N ARG A 226 -4.65 -15.20 19.66
CA ARG A 226 -4.98 -15.42 18.24
C ARG A 226 -3.81 -15.49 17.26
N MET A 227 -2.55 -15.35 17.69
CA MET A 227 -1.42 -15.38 16.75
C MET A 227 -0.43 -16.51 17.04
N PRO A 228 -0.24 -17.46 16.10
CA PRO A 228 0.71 -18.54 16.27
C PRO A 228 2.15 -18.02 16.15
N HIS A 229 2.91 -18.23 17.23
CA HIS A 229 4.37 -18.40 17.37
C HIS A 229 5.31 -17.42 16.64
N HIS A 230 6.00 -16.58 17.42
CA HIS A 230 7.47 -16.60 17.57
C HIS A 230 7.86 -15.72 18.78
N PRO A 231 8.37 -16.28 19.89
CA PRO A 231 8.94 -15.44 20.93
C PRO A 231 10.26 -14.88 20.40
N VAL A 232 10.25 -13.61 19.98
CA VAL A 232 11.51 -12.87 19.92
C VAL A 232 11.84 -12.55 21.37
N SER A 233 12.75 -13.32 21.97
CA SER A 233 13.33 -12.95 23.25
C SER A 233 14.12 -11.68 23.04
N THR A 234 13.52 -10.54 23.35
CA THR A 234 14.25 -9.29 23.46
C THR A 234 15.13 -9.35 24.71
N SER A 235 16.34 -8.81 24.64
CA SER A 235 17.20 -8.65 25.82
C SER A 235 16.71 -7.55 26.77
N LEU A 236 15.67 -6.82 26.37
CA LEU A 236 15.06 -5.73 27.11
C LEU A 236 14.11 -6.27 28.17
N SER A 237 14.08 -5.61 29.34
CA SER A 237 12.98 -5.82 30.26
C SER A 237 11.67 -5.32 29.63
N PRO A 238 10.50 -5.86 30.04
CA PRO A 238 9.19 -5.36 29.61
C PRO A 238 9.08 -3.84 29.72
N ASP A 239 9.63 -3.27 30.79
CA ASP A 239 9.59 -1.84 31.08
C ASP A 239 10.39 -1.00 30.06
N GLN A 240 11.60 -1.44 29.73
CA GLN A 240 12.43 -0.79 28.72
C GLN A 240 11.79 -0.86 27.34
N GLU A 241 11.15 -1.98 27.04
CA GLU A 241 10.47 -2.23 25.77
C GLU A 241 9.23 -1.33 25.61
N ILE A 242 8.39 -1.19 26.65
CA ILE A 242 7.25 -0.26 26.66
C ILE A 242 7.71 1.18 26.43
N LEU A 243 8.77 1.60 27.13
CA LEU A 243 9.32 2.95 26.97
C LEU A 243 9.83 3.20 25.54
N MET A 244 10.48 2.21 24.93
CA MET A 244 10.93 2.30 23.54
C MET A 244 9.75 2.39 22.57
N ILE A 245 8.71 1.58 22.76
CA ILE A 245 7.49 1.65 21.95
C ILE A 245 6.86 3.03 22.04
N TYR A 246 6.74 3.59 23.26
CA TYR A 246 6.17 4.92 23.46
C TYR A 246 6.99 6.01 22.78
N LYS A 247 8.33 5.98 22.91
CA LYS A 247 9.22 6.92 22.22
C LYS A 247 9.10 6.82 20.70
N TYR A 248 9.06 5.59 20.17
CA TYR A 248 8.89 5.38 18.73
C TYR A 248 7.52 5.88 18.25
N PHE A 249 6.44 5.59 18.98
CA PHE A 249 5.10 6.11 18.73
C PHE A 249 5.07 7.64 18.67
N GLN A 250 5.76 8.33 19.58
CA GLN A 250 5.89 9.79 19.54
C GLN A 250 6.59 10.28 18.27
N VAL A 251 7.69 9.63 17.87
CA VAL A 251 8.40 9.97 16.61
C VAL A 251 7.48 9.82 15.40
N VAL A 252 6.73 8.71 15.31
CA VAL A 252 5.77 8.45 14.22
C VAL A 252 4.68 9.53 14.19
N CYS A 253 4.13 9.90 15.35
CA CYS A 253 3.14 10.98 15.47
C CYS A 253 3.68 12.34 15.05
N SER A 254 4.90 12.71 15.47
CA SER A 254 5.51 13.99 15.14
C SER A 254 5.78 14.12 13.64
N LYS A 255 6.28 13.07 12.99
CA LYS A 255 6.50 13.04 11.53
C LYS A 255 5.21 13.29 10.75
N HIS A 256 4.11 12.68 11.16
CA HIS A 256 2.83 12.82 10.47
C HIS A 256 2.16 14.18 10.76
N SER A 257 2.28 14.69 11.99
CA SER A 257 1.65 15.96 12.39
C SER A 257 2.21 17.15 11.62
N ALA A 258 3.50 17.15 11.28
CA ALA A 258 4.14 18.18 10.44
C ALA A 258 3.54 18.29 9.03
N LEU A 259 2.82 17.26 8.55
CA LEU A 259 2.23 17.21 7.21
C LEU A 259 0.76 17.63 7.18
N LEU A 260 0.12 17.81 8.36
CA LEU A 260 -1.31 18.06 8.51
C LEU A 260 -1.68 19.54 8.69
N GLU A 261 -0.70 20.46 8.60
CA GLU A 261 -0.92 21.88 8.87
C GLU A 261 -1.80 22.60 7.82
N SER A 262 -2.12 21.95 6.70
CA SER A 262 -3.02 22.52 5.66
C SER A 262 -4.47 22.06 5.83
N ILE A 263 -5.35 23.03 6.11
CA ILE A 263 -6.80 22.81 6.34
C ILE A 263 -7.51 22.25 5.10
N ASP A 264 -7.04 22.57 3.89
CA ASP A 264 -7.68 22.18 2.62
C ASP A 264 -7.48 20.70 2.24
N LEU A 265 -6.63 19.95 2.96
CA LEU A 265 -6.30 18.57 2.62
C LEU A 265 -6.96 17.51 3.52
N GLN A 266 -7.86 17.90 4.44
CA GLN A 266 -8.47 16.99 5.41
C GLN A 266 -9.25 15.81 4.80
N GLY A 267 -9.77 15.95 3.58
CA GLY A 267 -10.43 14.85 2.86
C GLY A 267 -9.48 13.74 2.39
N TYR A 268 -8.18 14.01 2.35
CA TYR A 268 -7.15 13.12 1.81
C TYR A 268 -6.31 12.45 2.90
N SER A 269 -6.27 13.02 4.11
CA SER A 269 -5.40 12.55 5.20
C SER A 269 -5.92 11.38 6.03
N HIS A 270 -7.12 10.84 5.74
CA HIS A 270 -7.78 9.88 6.64
C HIS A 270 -7.81 10.35 8.10
N LEU A 271 -7.77 11.67 8.35
CA LEU A 271 -7.39 12.27 9.63
C LEU A 271 -8.15 11.76 10.83
N LEU A 272 -9.47 11.56 10.68
CA LEU A 272 -10.32 11.04 11.76
C LEU A 272 -9.92 9.63 12.18
N TYR A 273 -9.53 8.78 11.22
CA TYR A 273 -9.09 7.42 11.47
C TYR A 273 -7.67 7.36 12.03
N VAL A 274 -6.77 8.17 11.48
CA VAL A 274 -5.41 8.38 12.00
C VAL A 274 -5.47 8.82 13.47
N ASN A 275 -6.31 9.80 13.79
CA ASN A 275 -6.48 10.30 15.15
C ASN A 275 -7.09 9.25 16.08
N SER A 276 -8.07 8.45 15.62
CA SER A 276 -8.63 7.38 16.47
C SER A 276 -7.56 6.33 16.79
N LEU A 277 -6.81 5.86 15.79
CA LEU A 277 -5.73 4.90 16.00
C LEU A 277 -4.66 5.42 16.97
N LYS A 278 -4.30 6.70 16.84
CA LYS A 278 -3.37 7.38 17.73
C LYS A 278 -3.87 7.35 19.18
N VAL A 279 -5.10 7.80 19.40
CA VAL A 279 -5.70 7.89 20.73
C VAL A 279 -5.86 6.52 21.37
N ASP A 280 -6.29 5.52 20.59
CA ASP A 280 -6.49 4.15 21.08
C ASP A 280 -5.16 3.52 21.52
N LEU A 281 -4.11 3.62 20.69
CA LEU A 281 -2.79 3.08 21.04
C LEU A 281 -2.15 3.83 22.22
N GLU A 282 -2.26 5.16 22.26
CA GLU A 282 -1.75 5.95 23.39
C GLU A 282 -2.40 5.55 24.70
N LYS A 283 -3.73 5.37 24.69
CA LYS A 283 -4.48 4.89 25.85
C LYS A 283 -4.02 3.51 26.29
N ASP A 284 -3.83 2.58 25.36
CA ASP A 284 -3.38 1.22 25.66
C ASP A 284 -1.98 1.21 26.28
N ILE A 285 -1.05 2.00 25.74
CA ILE A 285 0.31 2.15 26.28
C ILE A 285 0.26 2.70 27.71
N LEU A 286 -0.50 3.79 27.94
CA LEU A 286 -0.60 4.42 29.25
C LEU A 286 -1.25 3.50 30.30
N ASN A 287 -2.23 2.68 29.89
CA ASN A 287 -2.84 1.70 30.78
C ASN A 287 -1.83 0.67 31.27
N VAL A 288 -1.01 0.09 30.37
CA VAL A 288 0.03 -0.87 30.77
C VAL A 288 1.10 -0.20 31.64
N ILE A 289 1.51 1.03 31.30
CA ILE A 289 2.45 1.81 32.15
C ILE A 289 1.90 1.97 33.57
N SER A 290 0.61 2.30 33.72
CA SER A 290 0.01 2.48 35.04
C SER A 290 -0.04 1.19 35.89
N GLN A 291 -0.10 0.02 35.25
CA GLN A 291 -0.13 -1.28 35.91
C GLN A 291 1.24 -1.75 36.38
N HIS A 292 2.30 -1.30 35.71
CA HIS A 292 3.69 -1.71 35.96
C HIS A 292 4.43 -0.86 37.00
N ASN A 293 3.78 0.13 37.63
CA ASN A 293 4.37 1.01 38.67
C ASN A 293 5.75 1.58 38.26
N PHE A 294 5.85 2.19 37.08
CA PHE A 294 7.04 2.93 36.66
C PHE A 294 7.26 4.13 37.59
N VAL A 295 8.24 4.02 38.51
CA VAL A 295 8.75 5.12 39.38
C VAL A 295 10.01 5.71 38.75
#